data_AF-Q0F011-F1
#
_entry.id   AF-Q0F011-F1
#
_cell.length_a   1.000
_cell.length_b   1.000
_cell.length_c   1.000
_cell.angle_alpha   90.00
_cell.angle_beta   90.00
_cell.angle_gamma   90.00
#
_symmetry.space_group_name_H-M   'P 1'
#
loop_
_entity.id
_entity.type
_entity.pdbx_description
1 polymer ?
#
loop_
_entity_poly.entity_id
_entity_poly.type
_entity_poly.pdbx_seq_one_letter_code
_entity_poly.pdbx_strand_id
1 'polypeptide(L)'
;MHLFSPLRRITAHYGREGEDYLVELHLSEARRLFNSLDPAPFIEKDLDADAESYIVDTVQDFPLALPLKLVIYLPASECDSEQARSIPTAVCNYFDYCAHHADMNLRFMLLQGRASLIIGLLFLFACLAGREMLSTPHPGLVRDMFGEGLLICGWVAMWRPIQIYLYDWWPIRRMRRIYEKIRAMPVEVRELPG
;
A
#
# COMPACT_ATOMS: atom_id res chain seq x y z
N MET A 1 27.22 -4.86 8.26
CA MET A 1 26.55 -4.63 6.97
C MET A 1 25.69 -3.38 7.12
N HIS A 2 26.27 -2.22 6.76
CA HIS A 2 25.66 -0.89 6.87
C HIS A 2 24.60 -0.72 5.79
N LEU A 3 23.31 -0.79 6.14
CA LEU A 3 22.19 -0.56 5.19
C LEU A 3 21.32 0.66 5.55
N PHE A 4 21.74 1.45 6.53
CA PHE A 4 21.05 2.67 6.94
C PHE A 4 22.03 3.85 7.04
N SER A 5 22.38 4.44 5.90
CA SER A 5 22.68 5.88 5.80
C SER A 5 22.04 6.61 4.59
N PRO A 6 20.86 6.22 4.06
CA PRO A 6 20.23 6.95 2.95
C PRO A 6 19.57 8.26 3.36
N LEU A 7 19.20 8.43 4.64
CA LEU A 7 18.44 9.60 5.10
C LEU A 7 19.16 10.90 4.77
N ARG A 8 20.47 10.99 5.07
CA ARG A 8 21.26 12.20 4.79
C ARG A 8 21.24 12.61 3.32
N ARG A 9 21.17 11.64 2.39
CA ARG A 9 21.18 11.90 0.95
C ARG A 9 19.80 12.32 0.46
N ILE A 10 18.74 11.65 0.94
CA ILE A 10 17.35 12.01 0.63
C ILE A 10 17.06 13.40 1.18
N THR A 11 17.29 13.62 2.48
CA THR A 11 17.02 14.89 3.17
C THR A 11 17.82 16.08 2.63
N ALA A 12 18.91 15.86 1.90
CA ALA A 12 19.69 16.94 1.30
C ALA A 12 18.97 17.62 0.12
N HIS A 13 17.98 16.95 -0.48
CA HIS A 13 17.22 17.45 -1.62
C HIS A 13 15.87 18.06 -1.25
N TYR A 14 15.43 17.93 0.01
CA TYR A 14 14.15 18.44 0.48
C TYR A 14 14.33 19.64 1.39
N GLY A 15 13.46 20.64 1.23
CA GLY A 15 13.35 21.74 2.17
C GLY A 15 13.08 21.24 3.59
N ARG A 16 13.48 22.04 4.58
CA ARG A 16 13.18 21.76 5.99
C ARG A 16 12.65 23.03 6.64
N GLU A 17 11.56 22.89 7.38
CA GLU A 17 10.97 23.96 8.17
C GLU A 17 10.77 23.47 9.61
N GLY A 18 11.57 24.00 10.53
CA GLY A 18 11.59 23.49 11.91
C GLY A 18 12.02 22.01 11.93
N GLU A 19 11.14 21.14 12.41
CA GLU A 19 11.36 19.69 12.46
C GLU A 19 10.81 18.94 11.23
N ASP A 20 10.01 19.61 10.39
CA ASP A 20 9.32 18.98 9.26
C ASP A 20 10.18 19.02 7.99
N TYR A 21 10.26 17.90 7.28
CA TYR A 21 10.74 17.90 5.89
C TYR A 21 9.60 18.25 4.94
N LEU A 22 9.90 19.08 3.94
CA LEU A 22 8.92 19.60 3.01
C LEU A 22 8.81 18.69 1.77
N VAL A 23 7.60 18.22 1.49
CA VAL A 23 7.22 17.63 0.22
C VAL A 23 6.66 18.76 -0.63
N GLU A 24 7.40 19.19 -1.65
CA GLU A 24 7.11 20.41 -2.39
C GLU A 24 6.53 20.10 -3.76
N LEU A 25 5.34 20.61 -4.05
CA LEU A 25 4.63 20.35 -5.29
C LEU A 25 4.31 21.68 -5.98
N HIS A 26 4.89 21.89 -7.16
CA HIS A 26 4.73 23.12 -7.92
C HIS A 26 3.67 22.93 -9.01
N LEU A 27 2.59 23.72 -8.93
CA LEU A 27 1.49 23.68 -9.87
C LEU A 27 1.37 25.01 -10.60
N SER A 28 0.97 24.95 -11.86
CA SER A 28 0.57 26.14 -12.62
C SER A 28 -0.81 26.65 -12.21
N GLU A 29 -1.71 25.77 -11.75
CA GLU A 29 -3.09 26.09 -11.40
C GLU A 29 -3.62 25.07 -10.37
N ALA A 30 -4.54 25.48 -9.49
CA ALA A 30 -5.05 24.62 -8.42
C ALA A 30 -5.75 23.36 -8.96
N ARG A 31 -6.46 23.47 -10.10
CA ARG A 31 -7.18 22.34 -10.72
C ARG A 31 -6.29 21.21 -11.21
N ARG A 32 -5.00 21.47 -11.47
CA ARG A 32 -4.04 20.45 -11.95
C ARG A 32 -3.71 19.38 -10.91
N LEU A 33 -3.97 19.69 -9.63
CA LEU A 33 -3.85 18.71 -8.55
C LEU A 33 -4.90 17.59 -8.66
N PHE A 34 -6.02 17.86 -9.32
CA PHE A 34 -7.21 17.01 -9.33
C PHE A 34 -7.43 16.36 -10.68
N ASN A 35 -8.05 15.18 -10.66
CA ASN A 35 -8.39 14.42 -11.86
C ASN A 35 -9.45 15.16 -12.69
N SER A 36 -9.08 15.57 -13.91
CA SER A 36 -10.00 16.30 -14.81
C SER A 36 -11.26 15.51 -15.19
N LEU A 37 -11.24 14.18 -15.14
CA LEU A 37 -12.34 13.30 -15.53
C LEU A 37 -13.38 13.09 -14.41
N ASP A 38 -13.04 13.45 -13.17
CA ASP A 38 -13.93 13.29 -12.03
C ASP A 38 -14.94 14.47 -11.96
N PRO A 39 -16.26 14.22 -12.08
CA PRO A 39 -17.27 15.26 -11.98
C PRO A 39 -17.53 15.74 -10.54
N ALA A 40 -16.89 15.15 -9.52
CA ALA A 40 -17.11 15.50 -8.12
C ALA A 40 -16.71 16.97 -7.78
N PRO A 41 -17.32 17.55 -6.73
CA PRO A 41 -16.89 18.85 -6.19
C PRO A 41 -15.43 18.81 -5.71
N PHE A 42 -14.70 19.93 -5.78
CA PHE A 42 -13.27 20.01 -5.46
C PHE A 42 -12.85 19.36 -4.13
N ILE A 43 -13.68 19.40 -3.09
CA ILE A 43 -13.38 18.83 -1.76
C ILE A 43 -13.41 17.29 -1.77
N GLU A 44 -14.20 16.70 -2.66
CA GLU A 44 -14.41 15.26 -2.79
C GLU A 44 -13.71 14.69 -4.02
N LYS A 45 -13.02 15.54 -4.78
CA LYS A 45 -12.45 15.22 -6.07
C LYS A 45 -11.18 14.40 -5.92
N ASP A 46 -11.04 13.38 -6.74
CA ASP A 46 -9.84 12.56 -6.78
C ASP A 46 -8.63 13.38 -7.21
N LEU A 47 -7.47 13.07 -6.62
CA LEU A 47 -6.19 13.61 -7.08
C LEU A 47 -5.87 13.08 -8.47
N ASP A 48 -5.11 13.86 -9.24
CA ASP A 48 -4.50 13.37 -10.47
C ASP A 48 -3.48 12.26 -10.16
N ALA A 49 -3.41 11.23 -11.01
CA ALA A 49 -2.57 10.06 -10.77
C ALA A 49 -1.07 10.41 -10.67
N ASP A 50 -0.62 11.43 -11.42
CA ASP A 50 0.77 11.87 -11.36
C ASP A 50 1.05 12.59 -10.03
N ALA A 51 0.10 13.40 -9.56
CA ALA A 51 0.21 14.09 -8.27
C ALA A 51 0.16 13.11 -7.10
N GLU A 52 -0.75 12.14 -7.12
CA GLU A 52 -0.82 11.07 -6.12
C GLU A 52 0.51 10.31 -6.08
N SER A 53 0.99 9.81 -7.22
CA SER A 53 2.22 9.02 -7.31
C SER A 53 3.41 9.81 -6.78
N TYR A 54 3.55 11.08 -7.15
CA TYR A 54 4.62 11.94 -6.65
C TYR A 54 4.59 12.09 -5.12
N ILE A 55 3.42 12.35 -4.53
CA ILE A 55 3.28 12.53 -3.07
C ILE A 55 3.59 11.20 -2.36
N VAL A 56 3.01 10.09 -2.83
CA VAL A 56 3.20 8.76 -2.24
C VAL A 56 4.66 8.32 -2.33
N ASP A 57 5.26 8.48 -3.51
CA ASP A 57 6.65 8.09 -3.75
C ASP A 57 7.64 8.96 -2.99
N THR A 58 7.32 10.25 -2.81
CA THR A 58 8.14 11.10 -1.95
C THR A 58 8.02 10.67 -0.49
N VAL A 59 6.81 10.44 0.01
CA VAL A 59 6.58 10.13 1.42
C VAL A 59 7.12 8.75 1.79
N GLN A 60 7.11 7.77 0.87
CA GLN A 60 7.64 6.43 1.11
C GLN A 60 9.16 6.38 1.28
N ASP A 61 9.87 7.39 0.74
CA ASP A 61 11.33 7.53 0.86
C ASP A 61 11.75 7.95 2.28
N PHE A 62 10.82 8.50 3.05
CA PHE A 62 11.03 8.86 4.44
C PHE A 62 10.53 7.79 5.42
N PRO A 63 11.24 7.56 6.53
CA PRO A 63 10.73 6.81 7.67
C PRO A 63 9.36 7.31 8.12
N LEU A 64 8.46 6.39 8.46
CA LEU A 64 7.12 6.74 8.91
C LEU A 64 7.10 7.66 10.15
N ALA A 65 8.13 7.58 10.99
CA ALA A 65 8.25 8.38 12.21
C ALA A 65 8.76 9.82 11.99
N LEU A 66 9.34 10.13 10.82
CA LEU A 66 9.78 11.50 10.53
C LEU A 66 8.58 12.37 10.15
N PRO A 67 8.42 13.54 10.78
CA PRO A 67 7.35 14.44 10.43
C PRO A 67 7.65 15.07 9.06
N LEU A 68 6.60 15.17 8.25
CA LEU A 68 6.63 15.75 6.92
C LEU A 68 5.58 16.84 6.87
N LYS A 69 5.69 17.73 5.88
CA LYS A 69 4.68 18.73 5.53
C LYS A 69 4.57 18.79 4.01
N LEU A 70 3.35 18.78 3.47
CA LEU A 70 3.11 18.99 2.05
C LEU A 70 2.90 20.47 1.77
N VAL A 71 3.73 21.02 0.89
CA VAL A 71 3.66 22.41 0.47
C VAL A 71 3.32 22.44 -1.01
N ILE A 72 2.19 23.05 -1.34
CA ILE A 72 1.72 23.18 -2.72
C ILE A 72 1.94 24.63 -3.14
N TYR A 73 2.85 24.82 -4.10
CA TYR A 73 3.16 26.13 -4.65
C TYR A 73 2.24 26.44 -5.84
N LEU A 74 1.60 27.59 -5.80
CA LEU A 74 0.73 28.12 -6.86
C LEU A 74 1.15 29.54 -7.27
N PRO A 75 0.80 30.00 -8.49
CA PRO A 75 0.98 31.40 -8.85
C PRO A 75 0.15 32.32 -7.94
N ALA A 76 0.62 33.54 -7.73
CA ALA A 76 -0.04 34.56 -6.91
C ALA A 76 -1.54 34.74 -7.23
N SER A 77 -1.89 34.65 -8.52
CA SER A 77 -3.27 34.79 -9.01
C SER A 77 -4.20 33.68 -8.54
N GLU A 78 -3.66 32.51 -8.17
CA GLU A 78 -4.41 31.31 -7.79
C GLU A 78 -4.40 31.08 -6.26
N CYS A 79 -3.42 31.60 -5.52
CA CYS A 79 -3.26 31.37 -4.08
C CYS A 79 -4.48 31.79 -3.24
N ASP A 80 -5.16 32.88 -3.62
CA ASP A 80 -6.33 33.40 -2.90
C ASP A 80 -7.66 32.79 -3.35
N SER A 81 -7.64 31.88 -4.33
CA SER A 81 -8.84 31.25 -4.88
C SER A 81 -9.54 30.34 -3.87
N GLU A 82 -10.86 30.16 -4.01
CA GLU A 82 -11.61 29.19 -3.22
C GLU A 82 -11.08 27.76 -3.44
N GLN A 83 -10.64 27.45 -4.68
CA GLN A 83 -10.02 26.17 -5.00
C GLN A 83 -8.75 25.95 -4.16
N ALA A 84 -7.84 26.93 -4.11
CA ALA A 84 -6.62 26.84 -3.32
C ALA A 84 -6.90 26.62 -1.82
N ARG A 85 -7.91 27.28 -1.26
CA ARG A 85 -8.31 27.10 0.14
C ARG A 85 -8.90 25.72 0.43
N SER A 86 -9.49 25.06 -0.58
CA SER A 86 -10.07 23.72 -0.46
C SER A 86 -9.03 22.59 -0.54
N ILE A 87 -7.84 22.85 -1.09
CA ILE A 87 -6.78 21.85 -1.32
C ILE A 87 -6.42 21.05 -0.07
N PRO A 88 -6.14 21.66 1.11
CA PRO A 88 -5.75 20.91 2.30
C PRO A 88 -6.79 19.87 2.71
N THR A 89 -8.06 20.26 2.68
CA THR A 89 -9.18 19.38 3.02
C THR A 89 -9.36 18.27 1.98
N ALA A 90 -9.26 18.61 0.69
CA ALA A 90 -9.41 17.65 -0.40
C ALA A 90 -8.32 16.56 -0.37
N VAL A 91 -7.06 16.97 -0.17
CA VAL A 91 -5.92 16.04 0.00
C VAL A 91 -6.14 15.11 1.20
N CYS A 92 -6.55 15.65 2.35
CA CYS A 92 -6.82 14.85 3.55
C CYS A 92 -7.95 13.83 3.30
N ASN A 93 -9.07 14.26 2.69
CA ASN A 93 -10.20 13.38 2.37
C ASN A 93 -9.81 12.26 1.40
N TYR A 94 -9.08 12.60 0.34
CA TYR A 94 -8.63 11.65 -0.66
C TYR A 94 -7.73 10.57 -0.04
N PHE A 95 -6.72 10.96 0.75
CA PHE A 95 -5.84 9.97 1.39
C PHE A 95 -6.52 9.21 2.53
N ASP A 96 -7.56 9.74 3.17
CA ASP A 96 -8.42 8.96 4.07
C ASP A 96 -9.18 7.87 3.32
N TYR A 97 -9.76 8.21 2.17
CA TYR A 97 -10.41 7.25 1.29
C TYR A 97 -9.43 6.15 0.83
N CYS A 98 -8.22 6.52 0.38
CA CYS A 98 -7.19 5.55 -0.01
C CYS A 98 -6.78 4.63 1.16
N ALA A 99 -6.62 5.17 2.38
CA ALA A 99 -6.31 4.39 3.58
C ALA A 99 -7.45 3.40 3.91
N HIS A 100 -8.70 3.83 3.82
CA HIS A 100 -9.87 2.98 4.03
C HIS A 100 -9.96 1.86 2.98
N HIS A 101 -9.75 2.20 1.71
CA HIS A 101 -9.74 1.24 0.61
C HIS A 101 -8.64 0.19 0.78
N ALA A 102 -7.44 0.60 1.20
CA ALA A 102 -6.35 -0.31 1.51
C ALA A 102 -6.68 -1.26 2.68
N ASP A 103 -7.40 -0.79 3.70
CA ASP A 103 -7.87 -1.65 4.80
C ASP A 103 -8.87 -2.70 4.32
N MET A 104 -9.83 -2.31 3.47
CA MET A 104 -10.78 -3.24 2.88
C MET A 104 -10.08 -4.30 2.02
N ASN A 105 -9.13 -3.90 1.18
CA ASN A 105 -8.34 -4.81 0.35
C ASN A 105 -7.53 -5.80 1.20
N LEU A 106 -6.92 -5.32 2.31
CA LEU A 106 -6.21 -6.18 3.24
C LEU A 106 -7.14 -7.23 3.86
N ARG A 107 -8.33 -6.82 4.33
CA ARG A 107 -9.31 -7.75 4.91
C ARG A 107 -9.77 -8.78 3.91
N PHE A 108 -10.09 -8.36 2.68
CA PHE A 108 -10.52 -9.27 1.62
C PHE A 108 -9.43 -10.30 1.28
N MET A 109 -8.19 -9.85 1.13
CA MET A 109 -7.06 -10.73 0.86
C MET A 109 -6.82 -11.73 2.00
N LEU A 110 -6.92 -11.29 3.26
CA LEU A 110 -6.79 -12.20 4.41
C LEU A 110 -7.93 -13.21 4.47
N LEU A 111 -9.17 -12.83 4.14
CA LEU A 111 -10.31 -13.75 4.04
C LEU A 111 -10.11 -14.78 2.93
N GLN A 112 -9.62 -14.36 1.76
CA GLN A 112 -9.24 -15.26 0.68
C GLN A 112 -8.10 -16.21 1.11
N GLY A 113 -7.12 -15.69 1.85
CA GLY A 113 -6.07 -16.48 2.50
C GLY A 113 -6.65 -17.57 3.40
N ARG A 114 -7.62 -17.23 4.26
CA ARG A 114 -8.30 -18.20 5.15
C ARG A 114 -9.00 -19.29 4.36
N ALA A 115 -9.76 -18.92 3.33
CA ALA A 115 -10.47 -19.89 2.50
C ALA A 115 -9.49 -20.85 1.80
N SER A 116 -8.40 -20.32 1.24
CA SER A 116 -7.37 -21.16 0.62
C SER A 116 -6.67 -22.08 1.62
N LEU A 117 -6.44 -21.61 2.85
CA LEU A 117 -5.86 -22.42 3.93
C LEU A 117 -6.79 -23.59 4.29
N ILE A 118 -8.08 -23.33 4.46
CA ILE A 118 -9.06 -24.38 4.78
C ILE A 118 -9.11 -25.42 3.67
N ILE A 119 -9.22 -24.99 2.40
CA ILE A 119 -9.25 -25.90 1.25
C ILE A 119 -7.98 -26.74 1.19
N GLY A 120 -6.82 -26.11 1.35
CA GLY A 120 -5.55 -26.83 1.33
C GLY A 120 -5.42 -27.81 2.50
N LEU A 121 -5.86 -27.46 3.71
CA LEU A 121 -5.82 -28.35 4.87
C LEU A 121 -6.76 -29.54 4.69
N LEU A 122 -7.97 -29.32 4.15
CA LEU A 122 -8.90 -30.40 3.81
C LEU A 122 -8.31 -31.33 2.75
N PHE A 123 -7.67 -30.76 1.72
CA PHE A 123 -7.00 -31.54 0.69
C PHE A 123 -5.84 -32.36 1.26
N LEU A 124 -4.97 -31.75 2.06
CA LEU A 124 -3.87 -32.44 2.74
C LEU A 124 -4.39 -33.56 3.65
N PHE A 125 -5.44 -33.29 4.43
CA PHE A 125 -6.08 -34.30 5.28
C PHE A 125 -6.62 -35.46 4.45
N ALA A 126 -7.31 -35.20 3.35
CA ALA A 126 -7.78 -36.24 2.43
C ALA A 126 -6.62 -37.06 1.83
N CYS A 127 -5.50 -36.40 1.49
CA CYS A 127 -4.31 -37.07 0.99
C CYS A 127 -3.69 -38.01 2.05
N LEU A 128 -3.55 -37.55 3.28
CA LEU A 128 -3.01 -38.34 4.38
C LEU A 128 -3.94 -39.49 4.76
N ALA A 129 -5.25 -39.25 4.82
CA ALA A 129 -6.25 -40.29 5.07
C ALA A 129 -6.25 -41.36 3.98
N GLY A 130 -6.15 -40.96 2.70
CA GLY A 130 -6.02 -41.89 1.58
C GLY A 130 -4.74 -42.74 1.65
N ARG A 131 -3.62 -42.15 2.07
CA ARG A 131 -2.36 -42.88 2.30
C ARG A 131 -2.49 -43.94 3.39
N GLU A 132 -3.16 -43.62 4.50
CA GLU A 132 -3.37 -44.55 5.61
C GLU A 132 -4.34 -45.67 5.22
N MET A 133 -5.40 -45.37 4.47
CA MET A 133 -6.35 -46.40 4.03
C MET A 133 -5.74 -47.43 3.07
N LEU A 134 -4.64 -47.07 2.40
CA LEU A 134 -3.86 -47.95 1.54
C LEU A 134 -2.79 -48.75 2.31
N SER A 135 -2.70 -48.61 3.65
CA SER A 135 -1.72 -49.33 4.46
C SER A 135 -2.12 -50.79 4.72
N THR A 136 -1.70 -51.67 3.81
CA THR A 136 -1.71 -53.12 3.99
C THR A 136 -0.28 -53.65 4.25
N PRO A 137 -0.12 -54.87 4.81
CA PRO A 137 1.17 -55.41 5.23
C PRO A 137 2.19 -55.69 4.10
N HIS A 138 1.79 -55.64 2.82
CA HIS A 138 2.69 -55.92 1.70
C HIS A 138 3.16 -54.63 1.01
N PRO A 139 4.49 -54.37 0.95
CA PRO A 139 5.04 -53.23 0.24
C PRO A 139 4.93 -53.44 -1.28
N GLY A 140 4.42 -52.43 -1.98
CA GLY A 140 4.28 -52.43 -3.44
C GLY A 140 4.79 -51.12 -4.01
N LEU A 141 5.70 -51.18 -4.99
CA LEU A 141 6.42 -50.04 -5.57
C LEU A 141 5.47 -48.94 -6.09
N VAL A 142 4.32 -49.32 -6.65
CA VAL A 142 3.28 -48.39 -7.12
C VAL A 142 2.66 -47.59 -5.96
N ARG A 143 2.46 -48.21 -4.79
CA ARG A 143 1.89 -47.54 -3.60
C ARG A 143 2.82 -46.49 -3.04
N ASP A 144 4.12 -46.78 -2.96
CA ASP A 144 5.11 -45.84 -2.42
C ASP A 144 5.19 -44.58 -3.32
N MET A 145 5.16 -44.77 -4.65
CA MET A 145 5.09 -43.66 -5.61
C MET A 145 3.84 -42.80 -5.44
N PHE A 146 2.66 -43.41 -5.23
CA PHE A 146 1.44 -42.64 -4.93
C PHE A 146 1.54 -41.92 -3.58
N GLY A 147 2.04 -42.57 -2.54
CA GLY A 147 2.22 -41.96 -1.21
C GLY A 147 3.12 -40.73 -1.24
N GLU A 148 4.23 -40.79 -1.98
CA GLU A 148 5.12 -39.64 -2.21
C GLU A 148 4.44 -38.55 -3.05
N GLY A 149 3.73 -38.92 -4.13
CA GLY A 149 2.99 -37.98 -4.97
C GLY A 149 1.90 -37.22 -4.20
N LEU A 150 1.14 -37.90 -3.34
CA LEU A 150 0.13 -37.28 -2.48
C LEU A 150 0.75 -36.30 -1.47
N LEU A 151 1.94 -36.61 -0.94
CA LEU A 151 2.67 -35.70 -0.04
C LEU A 151 3.17 -34.45 -0.78
N ILE A 152 3.71 -34.61 -1.99
CA ILE A 152 4.12 -33.48 -2.85
C ILE A 152 2.91 -32.60 -3.20
N CYS A 153 1.77 -33.20 -3.59
CA CYS A 153 0.54 -32.46 -3.87
C CYS A 153 0.00 -31.72 -2.64
N GLY A 154 0.02 -32.35 -1.47
CA GLY A 154 -0.39 -31.72 -0.21
C GLY A 154 0.48 -30.51 0.15
N TRP A 155 1.80 -30.60 -0.05
CA TRP A 155 2.71 -29.47 0.12
C TRP A 155 2.45 -28.36 -0.91
N VAL A 156 2.27 -28.71 -2.18
CA VAL A 156 1.97 -27.73 -3.25
C VAL A 156 0.65 -27.01 -2.94
N ALA A 157 -0.36 -27.68 -2.40
CA ALA A 157 -1.61 -27.05 -1.99
C ALA A 157 -1.42 -26.00 -0.85
N MET A 158 -0.37 -26.15 -0.02
CA MET A 158 -0.05 -25.23 1.08
C MET A 158 0.69 -23.96 0.65
N TRP A 159 1.19 -23.87 -0.59
CA TRP A 159 2.03 -22.75 -1.02
C TRP A 159 1.31 -21.40 -1.02
N ARG A 160 0.07 -21.36 -1.51
CA ARG A 160 -0.69 -20.12 -1.68
C ARG A 160 -1.16 -19.53 -0.35
N PRO A 161 -1.71 -20.33 0.58
CA PRO A 161 -2.03 -19.85 1.92
C PRO A 161 -0.81 -19.28 2.64
N ILE A 162 0.32 -20.01 2.64
CA ILE A 162 1.50 -19.57 3.36
C ILE A 162 2.10 -18.30 2.74
N GLN A 163 2.07 -18.18 1.40
CA GLN A 163 2.49 -16.96 0.71
C GLN A 163 1.64 -15.75 1.11
N ILE A 164 0.31 -15.89 1.12
CA ILE A 164 -0.60 -14.79 1.47
C ILE A 164 -0.32 -14.30 2.89
N TYR A 165 -0.13 -15.22 3.84
CA TYR A 165 0.11 -14.88 5.25
C TYR A 165 1.54 -14.47 5.57
N LEU A 166 2.53 -14.80 4.75
CA LEU A 166 3.91 -14.39 4.98
C LEU A 166 4.24 -13.07 4.27
N TYR A 167 3.82 -12.90 3.02
CA TYR A 167 4.36 -11.87 2.14
C TYR A 167 3.30 -10.90 1.63
N ASP A 168 2.17 -11.39 1.11
CA ASP A 168 1.27 -10.54 0.31
C ASP A 168 0.61 -9.40 1.13
N TRP A 169 0.46 -9.56 2.46
CA TRP A 169 -0.16 -8.53 3.30
C TRP A 169 0.77 -7.38 3.71
N TRP A 170 2.08 -7.61 3.73
CA TRP A 170 3.05 -6.61 4.16
C TRP A 170 3.03 -5.36 3.27
N PRO A 171 3.05 -5.47 1.92
CA PRO A 171 2.94 -4.33 1.02
C PRO A 171 1.66 -3.52 1.24
N ILE A 172 0.50 -4.17 1.34
CA ILE A 172 -0.78 -3.49 1.53
C ILE A 172 -0.81 -2.75 2.87
N ARG A 173 -0.34 -3.38 3.94
CA ARG A 173 -0.26 -2.74 5.26
C ARG A 173 0.74 -1.58 5.26
N ARG A 174 1.87 -1.71 4.56
CA ARG A 174 2.84 -0.61 4.41
C ARG A 174 2.20 0.57 3.69
N MET A 175 1.54 0.32 2.55
CA MET A 175 0.90 1.37 1.77
C MET A 175 -0.20 2.07 2.57
N ARG A 176 -1.03 1.32 3.30
CA ARG A 176 -2.02 1.88 4.23
C ARG A 176 -1.39 2.86 5.23
N ARG A 177 -0.26 2.51 5.85
CA ARG A 177 0.42 3.42 6.80
C ARG A 177 0.98 4.67 6.11
N ILE A 178 1.36 4.58 4.85
CA ILE A 178 1.80 5.73 4.06
C ILE A 178 0.61 6.65 3.82
N TYR A 179 -0.54 6.14 3.37
CA TYR A 179 -1.75 6.94 3.23
C TYR A 179 -2.21 7.58 4.56
N GLU A 180 -2.17 6.83 5.67
CA GLU A 180 -2.46 7.37 7.00
C GLU A 180 -1.50 8.49 7.40
N LYS A 181 -0.20 8.36 7.05
CA LYS A 181 0.80 9.40 7.28
C LYS A 181 0.52 10.65 6.44
N ILE A 182 0.19 10.48 5.15
CA ILE A 182 -0.11 11.59 4.25
C ILE A 182 -1.38 12.32 4.69
N ARG A 183 -2.42 11.58 5.07
CA ARG A 183 -3.65 12.13 5.63
C ARG A 183 -3.40 13.01 6.86
N ALA A 184 -2.52 12.57 7.76
CA ALA A 184 -2.21 13.28 9.00
C ALA A 184 -1.17 14.41 8.80
N MET A 185 -0.58 14.51 7.61
CA MET A 185 0.44 15.50 7.30
C MET A 185 -0.18 16.90 7.16
N PRO A 186 0.45 17.95 7.71
CA PRO A 186 0.02 19.32 7.44
C PRO A 186 0.16 19.63 5.94
N VAL A 187 -0.87 20.22 5.35
CA VAL A 187 -0.89 20.66 3.96
C VAL A 187 -1.02 22.18 3.93
N GLU A 188 -0.07 22.84 3.29
CA GLU A 188 -0.04 24.29 3.15
C GLU A 188 0.02 24.67 1.67
N VAL A 189 -0.68 25.74 1.31
CA VAL A 189 -0.60 26.34 -0.02
C VAL A 189 0.22 27.62 0.09
N ARG A 190 1.23 27.76 -0.77
CA ARG A 190 2.14 28.91 -0.81
C ARG A 190 2.22 29.50 -2.20
N GLU A 191 2.59 30.77 -2.26
CA GLU A 191 2.92 31.42 -3.53
C GLU A 191 4.26 30.90 -4.06
N LEU A 192 4.36 30.70 -5.38
CA LEU A 192 5.60 30.35 -6.04
C LEU A 192 6.69 31.39 -5.71
N PRO A 193 7.88 30.97 -5.26
CA PRO A 193 9.01 31.88 -5.13
C PRO A 193 9.39 32.41 -6.53
N GLY A 194 9.28 33.72 -6.71
CA GLY A 194 9.62 34.44 -7.95
C GLY A 194 11.11 34.49 -8.26
#